data_AF-A0A391P687-F1
#
_entry.id   AF-A0A391P687-F1
#
_cell.length_a   1.000
_cell.length_b   1.000
_cell.length_c   1.000
_cell.angle_alpha   90.00
_cell.angle_beta   90.00
_cell.angle_gamma   90.00
#
_symmetry.space_group_name_H-M   'P 1'
#
loop_
_entity.id
_entity.type
_entity.pdbx_description
1 polymer ?
#
loop_
_entity_poly.entity_id
_entity_poly.type
_entity_poly.pdbx_seq_one_letter_code
_entity_poly.pdbx_strand_id
1 'polypeptide(L)'
;MVQPDVPCYKLVPHPSFGMGMVATRDILQGEVILTETPLLYMPMEDVESESEILERLAELTEEEQAAFWALCDMDASEGVPKTACGVVNTNAFTSGVNSDHSATYRLISRFNHSCINNLNRNTHYEEGGK
;
A
#
# COMPACT_ATOMS: atom_id res chain seq x y z
N MET A 1 -17.29 4.60 25.55
CA MET A 1 -15.82 4.55 25.46
C MET A 1 -15.49 3.29 24.67
N VAL A 2 -15.27 3.43 23.36
CA VAL A 2 -14.94 2.29 22.48
C VAL A 2 -13.45 2.06 22.68
N GLN A 3 -13.05 0.88 23.13
CA GLN A 3 -11.61 0.52 23.16
C GLN A 3 -11.09 0.61 21.73
N PRO A 4 -9.86 1.08 21.47
CA PRO A 4 -9.30 0.97 20.13
C PRO A 4 -9.36 -0.51 19.75
N ASP A 5 -10.19 -0.83 18.75
CA ASP A 5 -10.41 -2.20 18.31
C ASP A 5 -9.04 -2.83 18.05
N VAL A 6 -8.73 -3.90 18.77
CA VAL A 6 -7.54 -4.70 18.48
C VAL A 6 -7.67 -5.12 17.01
N PRO A 7 -6.68 -4.77 16.15
CA PRO A 7 -6.76 -5.12 14.74
C PRO A 7 -7.05 -6.62 14.58
N CYS A 8 -7.98 -6.96 13.69
CA CYS A 8 -8.31 -8.35 13.38
C CYS A 8 -7.24 -9.04 12.52
N TYR A 9 -6.08 -8.42 12.37
CA TYR A 9 -4.95 -8.89 11.61
C TYR A 9 -3.63 -8.61 12.33
N LYS A 10 -2.58 -9.32 11.92
CA LYS A 10 -1.19 -9.03 12.28
C LYS A 10 -0.29 -9.16 11.05
N LEU A 11 0.79 -8.37 11.04
CA LEU A 11 1.84 -8.48 10.04
C LEU A 11 2.74 -9.68 10.35
N VAL A 12 3.10 -10.44 9.32
CA VAL A 12 4.00 -11.58 9.42
C VAL A 12 5.06 -11.50 8.32
N PRO A 13 6.33 -11.86 8.59
CA PRO A 13 7.33 -12.01 7.54
C PRO A 13 6.93 -13.10 6.54
N HIS A 14 7.21 -12.87 5.27
CA HIS A 14 7.03 -13.85 4.19
C HIS A 14 8.32 -13.98 3.37
N PRO A 15 8.84 -15.21 3.20
CA PRO A 15 10.18 -15.43 2.63
C PRO A 15 10.35 -14.95 1.18
N SER A 16 9.27 -14.85 0.39
CA SER A 16 9.36 -14.50 -1.04
C SER A 16 8.92 -13.08 -1.39
N PHE A 17 8.18 -12.40 -0.51
CA PHE A 17 7.48 -11.14 -0.84
C PHE A 17 7.55 -10.11 0.30
N GLY A 18 8.50 -10.27 1.23
CA GLY A 18 8.72 -9.36 2.36
C GLY A 18 7.77 -9.61 3.53
N MET A 19 6.59 -9.00 3.52
CA MET A 19 5.61 -9.07 4.62
C MET A 19 4.25 -9.50 4.10
N GLY A 20 3.43 -10.10 4.95
CA GLY A 20 2.03 -10.42 4.69
C GLY A 20 1.15 -10.10 5.89
N MET A 21 -0.17 -10.21 5.70
CA MET A 21 -1.16 -10.02 6.75
C MET A 21 -1.95 -11.30 6.98
N VAL A 22 -2.13 -11.67 8.25
CA VAL A 22 -2.93 -12.84 8.66
C VAL A 22 -3.96 -12.43 9.70
N ALA A 23 -5.16 -13.01 9.63
CA ALA A 23 -6.21 -12.75 10.60
C ALA A 23 -5.83 -13.23 12.00
N THR A 24 -6.26 -12.50 13.03
CA THR A 24 -6.05 -12.83 14.46
C THR A 24 -7.31 -13.37 15.13
N ARG A 25 -8.45 -13.31 14.43
CA ARG A 25 -9.75 -13.83 14.81
C ARG A 25 -10.58 -14.14 13.56
N ASP A 26 -11.74 -14.75 13.76
CA ASP A 26 -12.73 -14.87 12.69
C ASP A 26 -13.21 -13.47 12.25
N ILE A 27 -13.34 -13.30 10.93
CA ILE A 27 -13.78 -12.07 10.28
C ILE A 27 -15.07 -12.40 9.53
N LEU A 28 -16.12 -11.62 9.75
CA LEU A 28 -17.39 -11.84 9.08
C LEU A 28 -17.32 -11.38 7.63
N GLN A 29 -18.07 -12.04 6.75
CA GLN A 29 -18.19 -11.61 5.37
C GLN A 29 -18.77 -10.18 5.32
N GLY A 30 -18.09 -9.28 4.62
CA GLY A 30 -18.49 -7.87 4.49
C GLY A 30 -18.01 -6.97 5.64
N GLU A 31 -17.30 -7.52 6.63
CA GLU A 31 -16.67 -6.73 7.69
C GLU A 31 -15.55 -5.84 7.14
N VAL A 32 -15.54 -4.56 7.53
CA VAL A 32 -14.45 -3.64 7.19
C VAL A 32 -13.31 -3.85 8.18
N ILE A 33 -12.18 -4.34 7.69
CA ILE A 33 -11.03 -4.67 8.53
C ILE A 33 -9.97 -3.57 8.59
N LEU A 34 -9.92 -2.69 7.57
CA LEU A 34 -8.94 -1.62 7.45
C LEU A 34 -9.49 -0.53 6.52
N THR A 35 -9.37 0.72 6.95
CA THR A 35 -9.51 1.92 6.13
C THR A 35 -8.22 2.71 6.27
N GLU A 36 -7.64 3.15 5.16
CA GLU A 36 -6.34 3.82 5.16
C GLU A 36 -6.28 4.86 4.03
N THR A 37 -5.68 6.01 4.33
CA THR A 37 -5.33 7.02 3.33
C THR A 37 -4.01 6.62 2.65
N PRO A 38 -3.88 6.74 1.32
CA PRO A 38 -2.63 6.43 0.63
C PRO A 38 -1.46 7.28 1.16
N LEU A 39 -0.26 6.69 1.22
CA LEU A 39 0.99 7.44 1.39
C LEU A 39 1.29 8.26 0.13
N LEU A 40 1.05 7.67 -1.04
CA LEU A 40 1.16 8.34 -2.32
C LEU A 40 -0.10 8.11 -3.14
N TYR A 41 -0.60 9.18 -3.74
CA TYR A 41 -1.70 9.17 -4.69
C TYR A 41 -1.32 10.06 -5.89
N MET A 42 -1.10 9.47 -7.05
CA MET A 42 -0.55 10.17 -8.20
C MET A 42 -1.08 9.64 -9.54
N PRO A 43 -1.12 10.46 -10.60
CA PRO A 43 -1.47 10.01 -11.95
C PRO A 43 -0.62 8.81 -12.39
N MET A 44 -1.23 7.89 -13.14
CA MET A 44 -0.54 6.71 -13.67
C MET A 44 0.64 7.07 -14.59
N GLU A 45 0.57 8.20 -15.30
CA GLU A 45 1.65 8.67 -16.17
C GLU A 45 2.92 9.05 -15.42
N ASP A 46 2.82 9.41 -14.14
CA ASP A 46 3.95 9.83 -13.32
C ASP A 46 4.68 8.64 -12.66
N VAL A 47 4.07 7.45 -12.65
CA VAL A 47 4.55 6.27 -11.88
C VAL A 47 5.87 5.71 -12.41
N GLU A 48 6.21 5.96 -13.67
CA GLU A 48 7.48 5.49 -14.25
C GLU A 48 8.65 6.45 -13.97
N SER A 49 8.38 7.64 -13.41
CA SER A 49 9.37 8.66 -13.15
C SER A 49 9.88 8.62 -11.71
N GLU A 50 11.10 8.12 -11.52
CA GLU A 50 11.74 8.05 -10.20
C GLU A 50 11.82 9.43 -9.55
N SER A 51 12.11 10.49 -10.32
CA SER A 51 12.19 11.85 -9.78
C SER A 51 10.82 12.36 -9.30
N GLU A 52 9.74 12.11 -10.05
CA GLU A 52 8.38 12.54 -9.65
C GLU A 52 7.94 11.84 -8.35
N ILE A 53 8.25 10.54 -8.22
CA ILE A 53 7.95 9.81 -6.98
C ILE A 53 8.77 10.36 -5.82
N LEU A 54 10.08 10.58 -6.01
CA LEU A 54 10.96 11.11 -4.96
C LEU A 54 10.55 12.52 -4.52
N GLU A 55 10.12 13.38 -5.46
CA GLU A 55 9.62 14.72 -5.15
C GLU A 55 8.37 14.65 -4.27
N ARG A 56 7.40 13.80 -4.59
CA ARG A 56 6.21 13.58 -3.75
C ARG A 56 6.55 12.96 -2.40
N LEU A 57 7.50 12.03 -2.35
CA LEU A 57 7.97 11.45 -1.08
C LEU A 57 8.60 12.50 -0.16
N ALA A 58 9.28 13.51 -0.73
CA ALA A 58 9.89 14.58 0.05
C ALA A 58 8.86 15.47 0.77
N GLU A 59 7.60 15.47 0.33
CA GLU A 59 6.49 16.18 0.98
C GLU A 59 5.92 15.41 2.19
N LEU A 60 6.21 14.12 2.30
CA LEU A 60 5.74 13.26 3.39
C LEU A 60 6.57 13.46 4.67
N THR A 61 5.97 13.12 5.81
CA THR A 61 6.69 13.07 7.09
C THR A 61 7.77 11.99 7.07
N GLU A 62 8.79 12.11 7.94
CA GLU A 62 9.84 11.09 8.07
C GLU A 62 9.27 9.69 8.39
N GLU A 63 8.18 9.62 9.15
CA GLU A 63 7.51 8.35 9.46
C GLU A 63 6.86 7.73 8.22
N GLU A 64 6.20 8.54 7.40
CA GLU A 64 5.56 8.10 6.15
C GLU A 64 6.59 7.70 5.11
N GLN A 65 7.70 8.44 4.99
CA GLN A 65 8.83 8.06 4.14
C GLN A 65 9.42 6.72 4.59
N ALA A 66 9.64 6.55 5.90
CA ALA A 66 10.12 5.28 6.44
C ALA A 66 9.14 4.13 6.18
N ALA A 67 7.83 4.38 6.28
CA ALA A 67 6.79 3.41 5.97
C ALA A 67 6.80 3.01 4.49
N PHE A 68 6.95 3.96 3.57
CA PHE A 68 7.11 3.72 2.14
C PHE A 68 8.35 2.87 1.87
N TRP A 69 9.52 3.28 2.38
CA TRP A 69 10.77 2.56 2.16
C TRP A 69 10.83 1.18 2.83
N ALA A 70 9.93 0.90 3.78
CA ALA A 70 9.77 -0.43 4.34
C ALA A 70 8.98 -1.40 3.43
N LEU A 71 8.28 -0.93 2.39
CA LEU A 71 7.55 -1.78 1.43
C LEU A 71 8.48 -2.71 0.66
N CYS A 72 7.99 -3.69 -0.09
CA CYS A 72 8.88 -4.54 -0.90
C CYS A 72 9.30 -3.80 -2.19
N ASP A 73 10.46 -4.10 -2.75
CA ASP A 73 10.75 -3.84 -4.16
C ASP A 73 11.17 -5.20 -4.70
N MET A 74 10.34 -5.79 -5.57
CA MET A 74 10.53 -7.16 -6.05
C MET A 74 11.76 -7.30 -6.96
N ASP A 75 12.22 -6.20 -7.55
CA ASP A 75 13.39 -6.19 -8.43
C ASP A 75 14.69 -5.90 -7.65
N ALA A 76 14.59 -5.40 -6.42
CA ALA A 76 15.73 -5.19 -5.54
C ALA A 76 16.35 -6.52 -5.09
N SER A 77 17.68 -6.63 -5.19
CA SER A 77 18.44 -7.82 -4.82
C SER A 77 19.91 -7.47 -4.53
N GLU A 78 20.75 -8.46 -4.24
CA GLU A 78 22.17 -8.18 -3.98
C GLU A 78 22.83 -7.50 -5.19
N GLY A 79 23.34 -6.28 -4.98
CA GLY A 79 23.93 -5.44 -6.03
C GLY A 79 22.92 -4.66 -6.88
N VAL A 80 21.61 -4.88 -6.69
CA VAL A 80 20.54 -4.10 -7.33
C VAL A 80 19.84 -3.26 -6.25
N PRO A 81 20.10 -1.95 -6.19
CA PRO A 81 19.50 -1.11 -5.16
C PRO A 81 17.99 -1.02 -5.37
N LYS A 82 17.30 -0.80 -4.25
CA LYS A 82 15.89 -0.48 -4.22
C LYS A 82 15.61 0.89 -4.82
N THR A 83 14.50 1.01 -5.52
CA THR A 83 14.06 2.26 -6.18
C THR A 83 12.66 2.67 -5.74
N ALA A 84 12.31 3.94 -5.87
CA ALA A 84 10.96 4.41 -5.58
C ALA A 84 9.96 3.85 -6.61
N CYS A 85 10.33 3.83 -7.90
CA CYS A 85 9.57 3.18 -8.96
C CYS A 85 9.32 1.69 -8.66
N GLY A 86 10.37 0.94 -8.28
CA GLY A 86 10.26 -0.48 -7.97
C GLY A 86 9.30 -0.76 -6.80
N VAL A 87 9.33 0.10 -5.77
CA VAL A 87 8.34 0.07 -4.68
C VAL A 87 6.93 0.32 -5.19
N VAL A 88 6.70 1.39 -5.96
CA VAL A 88 5.36 1.71 -6.45
C VAL A 88 4.85 0.60 -7.36
N ASN A 89 5.65 0.13 -8.32
CA ASN A 89 5.29 -0.96 -9.23
C ASN A 89 4.95 -2.27 -8.50
N THR A 90 5.62 -2.54 -7.39
CA THR A 90 5.37 -3.75 -6.58
C THR A 90 4.11 -3.64 -5.72
N ASN A 91 3.81 -2.46 -5.16
CA ASN A 91 2.92 -2.33 -4.01
C ASN A 91 1.68 -1.45 -4.26
N ALA A 92 1.65 -0.72 -5.36
CA ALA A 92 0.57 0.22 -5.63
C ALA A 92 -0.66 -0.46 -6.19
N PHE A 93 -1.80 0.20 -6.01
CA PHE A 93 -3.07 -0.21 -6.52
C PHE A 93 -3.59 0.82 -7.51
N THR A 94 -4.21 0.34 -8.59
CA THR A 94 -5.00 1.17 -9.49
C THR A 94 -6.15 1.81 -8.71
N SER A 95 -6.29 3.12 -8.89
CA SER A 95 -7.23 3.99 -8.18
C SER A 95 -7.64 5.14 -9.12
N GLY A 96 -8.53 6.01 -8.67
CA GLY A 96 -9.10 7.11 -9.45
C GLY A 96 -10.24 6.72 -10.37
N VAL A 97 -10.83 7.73 -11.01
CA VAL A 97 -11.91 7.55 -11.99
C VAL A 97 -11.29 6.96 -13.26
N ASN A 98 -11.82 5.83 -13.74
CA ASN A 98 -11.22 5.07 -14.85
C ASN A 98 -9.83 4.47 -14.56
N SER A 99 -9.44 4.31 -13.29
CA SER A 99 -8.14 3.73 -12.91
C SER A 99 -6.94 4.55 -13.42
N ASP A 100 -7.09 5.88 -13.44
CA ASP A 100 -6.11 6.85 -13.92
C ASP A 100 -5.04 7.24 -12.88
N HIS A 101 -5.17 6.76 -11.64
CA HIS A 101 -4.22 7.01 -10.55
C HIS A 101 -3.63 5.71 -9.99
N SER A 102 -2.46 5.88 -9.40
CA SER A 102 -1.77 4.89 -8.58
C SER A 102 -1.84 5.31 -7.12
N ALA A 103 -2.15 4.35 -6.24
CA ALA A 103 -2.24 4.55 -4.81
C ALA A 103 -1.35 3.54 -4.07
N THR A 104 -0.35 4.05 -3.33
CA THR A 104 0.53 3.23 -2.47
C THR A 104 0.19 3.48 -1.02
N TYR A 105 0.09 2.43 -0.21
CA TYR A 105 -0.37 2.49 1.18
C TYR A 105 0.66 1.93 2.15
N ARG A 106 0.53 2.20 3.45
CA ARG A 106 1.43 1.63 4.47
C ARG A 106 1.05 0.20 4.84
N LEU A 107 -0.23 -0.05 5.11
CA LEU A 107 -0.75 -1.34 5.55
C LEU A 107 -1.46 -2.10 4.43
N ILE A 108 -2.30 -1.45 3.63
CA ILE A 108 -3.03 -2.11 2.53
C ILE A 108 -2.06 -2.73 1.52
N SER A 109 -0.92 -2.08 1.25
CA SER A 109 0.15 -2.63 0.39
C SER A 109 0.87 -3.86 0.95
N ARG A 110 0.51 -4.33 2.17
CA ARG A 110 1.02 -5.59 2.75
C ARG A 110 0.09 -6.77 2.51
N PHE A 111 -1.09 -6.57 1.92
CA PHE A 111 -1.93 -7.67 1.48
C PHE A 111 -1.34 -8.27 0.20
N ASN A 112 -0.95 -9.54 0.28
CA ASN A 112 -0.39 -10.25 -0.87
C ASN A 112 -1.48 -10.67 -1.87
N HIS A 113 -1.10 -10.74 -3.14
CA HIS A 113 -1.97 -11.26 -4.20
C HIS A 113 -2.26 -12.75 -4.00
N SER A 114 -3.51 -13.14 -4.25
CA SER A 114 -3.96 -14.54 -4.35
C SER A 114 -5.01 -14.64 -5.45
N CYS A 115 -4.94 -15.67 -6.30
CA CYS A 115 -5.97 -15.94 -7.30
C CYS A 115 -7.31 -16.35 -6.67
N ILE A 116 -7.30 -16.78 -5.40
CA ILE A 116 -8.48 -17.07 -4.59
C ILE A 116 -8.42 -16.12 -3.39
N ASN A 117 -8.76 -14.85 -3.63
CA ASN A 117 -8.74 -13.81 -2.63
C ASN A 117 -9.89 -13.98 -1.62
N ASN A 118 -9.64 -13.54 -0.39
CA ASN A 118 -10.62 -13.52 0.70
C ASN A 118 -10.97 -12.10 1.16
N LEU A 119 -10.47 -11.08 0.46
CA LEU A 119 -10.71 -9.67 0.71
C LEU A 119 -11.13 -8.96 -0.58
N ASN A 120 -12.00 -7.98 -0.45
CA ASN A 120 -12.33 -7.03 -1.50
C ASN A 120 -11.86 -5.64 -1.08
N ARG A 121 -11.33 -4.87 -2.04
CA ARG A 121 -10.99 -3.46 -1.84
C ARG A 121 -12.10 -2.60 -2.42
N ASN A 122 -12.46 -1.53 -1.71
CA ASN A 122 -13.26 -0.45 -2.26
C ASN A 122 -12.55 0.87 -2.01
N THR A 123 -12.66 1.80 -2.94
CA THR A 123 -11.99 3.10 -2.89
C THR A 123 -13.05 4.18 -2.80
N HIS A 124 -12.96 5.04 -1.78
CA HIS A 124 -13.79 6.23 -1.66
C HIS A 124 -13.01 7.42 -2.20
N TYR A 125 -13.60 8.12 -3.17
CA TYR A 125 -13.08 9.37 -3.71
C TYR A 125 -13.98 10.50 -3.27
N GLU A 126 -13.40 11.56 -2.72
CA GLU A 126 -14.08 12.83 -2.55
C GLU A 126 -13.59 13.77 -3.66
N GLU A 127 -14.47 14.16 -4.58
CA GLU A 127 -14.16 15.20 -5.57
C GLU A 127 -13.82 16.50 -4.83
N GLY A 128 -12.55 16.93 -4.88
CA GLY A 128 -12.11 18.25 -4.41
C GLY A 128 -11.30 18.31 -3.11
N GLY A 129 -10.80 17.19 -2.59
CA GLY A 129 -9.89 17.19 -1.44
C GLY A 129 -8.48 17.64 -1.82
N LYS A 130 -8.11 18.87 -1.46
CA LYS A 130 -6.71 19.29 -1.32
C LYS A 130 -6.04 18.57 -0.17
#